data_AF-A0A4Q4CLE3-F1
#
_entry.id   AF-A0A4Q4CLE3-F1
#
_cell.length_a   1.000
_cell.length_b   1.000
_cell.length_c   1.000
_cell.angle_alpha   90.00
_cell.angle_beta   90.00
_cell.angle_gamma   90.00
#
_symmetry.space_group_name_H-M   'P 1'
#
loop_
_entity.id
_entity.type
_entity.pdbx_description
1 polymer ?
#
loop_
_entity_poly.entity_id
_entity_poly.type
_entity_poly.pdbx_seq_one_letter_code
_entity_poly.pdbx_strand_id
1 'polypeptide(L)'
;MRDLNQLPKAHLHLHFTGSMRHSTLLELAARDGIALPDQLVEDWPPKLSAADEKGWFRFQRLYDVARSVLRTEGDVRRPRCA
;
A
#
# COMPACT_ATOMS: atom_id res chain seq x y z
N MET A 1 -18.96 10.90 26.64
CA MET A 1 -18.26 10.78 25.34
C MET A 1 -18.60 9.42 24.76
N ARG A 2 -18.96 9.30 23.47
CA ARG A 2 -19.34 8.02 22.85
C ARG A 2 -18.10 7.27 22.37
N ASP A 3 -18.05 5.96 22.54
CA ASP A 3 -16.95 5.13 22.04
C ASP A 3 -16.92 5.14 20.50
N LEU A 4 -15.81 5.61 19.93
CA LEU A 4 -15.59 5.71 18.48
C LEU A 4 -15.52 4.32 17.82
N ASN A 5 -15.11 3.28 18.54
CA ASN A 5 -15.00 1.93 17.99
C ASN A 5 -16.38 1.32 17.70
N GLN A 6 -17.40 1.70 18.48
CA GLN A 6 -18.77 1.18 18.36
C GLN A 6 -19.61 1.86 17.28
N LEU A 7 -19.09 2.90 16.62
CA LEU A 7 -19.78 3.57 15.52
C LEU A 7 -19.62 2.77 14.22
N PRO A 8 -20.69 2.54 13.45
CA PRO A 8 -20.60 2.05 12.08
C PRO A 8 -19.77 3.02 11.23
N LYS A 9 -18.86 2.49 10.39
CA LYS A 9 -17.96 3.28 9.55
C LYS A 9 -18.06 2.81 8.11
N ALA A 10 -17.95 3.76 7.19
CA ALA A 10 -17.84 3.49 5.77
C ALA A 10 -16.57 4.15 5.23
N HIS A 11 -15.83 3.46 4.37
CA HIS A 11 -14.74 4.03 3.60
C HIS A 11 -15.28 4.45 2.24
N LEU A 12 -15.35 5.76 1.99
CA LEU A 12 -15.84 6.32 0.72
C LEU A 12 -14.73 6.55 -0.31
N HIS A 13 -13.49 6.61 0.16
CA HIS A 13 -12.31 6.76 -0.67
C HIS A 13 -11.27 5.75 -0.21
N LEU A 14 -11.08 4.70 -0.99
CA LEU A 14 -10.09 3.66 -0.75
C LEU A 14 -9.47 3.25 -2.09
N HIS A 15 -8.15 3.26 -2.15
CA HIS A 15 -7.43 2.75 -3.31
C HIS A 15 -7.17 1.27 -3.11
N PHE A 16 -7.92 0.41 -3.79
CA PHE A 16 -7.82 -1.04 -3.60
C PHE A 16 -6.39 -1.58 -3.76
N THR A 17 -5.72 -1.20 -4.85
CA THR A 17 -4.32 -1.57 -5.11
C THR A 17 -3.33 -0.92 -4.14
N GLY A 18 -3.72 0.17 -3.49
CA GLY A 18 -2.94 0.83 -2.44
C GLY A 18 -3.19 0.30 -1.04
N SER A 19 -4.17 -0.59 -0.88
CA SER A 19 -4.63 -1.07 0.44
C SER A 19 -4.17 -2.49 0.73
N MET A 20 -3.26 -3.03 -0.09
CA MET A 20 -2.70 -4.36 0.14
C MET A 20 -1.87 -4.39 1.43
N ARG A 21 -1.87 -5.52 2.13
CA ARG A 21 -0.96 -5.74 3.26
C ARG A 21 0.49 -5.71 2.77
N HIS A 22 1.37 -5.18 3.60
CA HIS A 22 2.81 -5.14 3.32
C HIS A 22 3.41 -6.54 3.07
N SER A 23 3.00 -7.56 3.83
CA SER A 23 3.39 -8.95 3.57
C SER A 23 2.97 -9.44 2.18
N THR A 24 1.78 -9.06 1.70
CA THR A 24 1.33 -9.41 0.34
C THR A 24 2.18 -8.76 -0.73
N LEU A 25 2.60 -7.51 -0.53
CA LEU A 25 3.54 -6.82 -1.42
C LEU A 25 4.86 -7.60 -1.53
N LEU A 26 5.46 -7.99 -0.40
CA LEU A 26 6.72 -8.73 -0.36
C LEU A 26 6.60 -10.11 -1.00
N GLU A 27 5.52 -10.85 -0.72
CA GLU A 27 5.28 -12.18 -1.31
C GLU A 27 5.14 -12.13 -2.83
N LEU A 28 4.36 -11.17 -3.35
CA LEU A 28 4.14 -11.02 -4.79
C LEU A 28 5.41 -10.55 -5.51
N ALA A 29 6.15 -9.63 -4.89
CA ALA A 29 7.45 -9.20 -5.42
C ALA A 29 8.46 -10.35 -5.49
N ALA A 30 8.54 -11.17 -4.44
CA ALA A 30 9.40 -12.35 -4.42
C ALA A 30 8.98 -13.40 -5.46
N ARG A 31 7.67 -13.67 -5.58
CA ARG A 31 7.12 -14.60 -6.58
C ARG A 31 7.51 -14.21 -8.01
N ASP A 32 7.38 -12.92 -8.33
CA ASP A 32 7.54 -12.40 -9.69
C ASP A 32 8.94 -11.82 -9.97
N GLY A 33 9.87 -11.90 -9.00
CA GLY A 33 11.23 -11.40 -9.13
C GLY A 33 11.32 -9.87 -9.28
N ILE A 34 10.39 -9.12 -8.68
CA ILE A 34 10.34 -7.65 -8.75
C ILE A 34 11.22 -7.06 -7.65
N ALA A 35 12.21 -6.27 -8.05
CA ALA A 35 13.02 -5.52 -7.11
C ALA A 35 12.21 -4.37 -6.49
N LEU A 36 12.09 -4.37 -5.16
CA LEU A 36 11.46 -3.30 -4.41
C LEU A 36 12.53 -2.35 -3.84
N PRO A 37 12.28 -1.04 -3.81
CA PRO A 37 13.08 -0.09 -3.05
C PRO A 37 13.08 -0.41 -1.54
N ASP A 38 14.17 -0.09 -0.84
CA ASP A 38 14.33 -0.34 0.60
C ASP A 38 13.18 0.26 1.44
N GLN A 39 12.60 1.39 0.99
CA GLN A 39 11.44 2.02 1.62
C GLN A 39 10.16 1.17 1.63
N LEU A 40 10.11 0.13 0.79
CA LEU A 40 9.03 -0.85 0.73
C LEU A 40 9.41 -2.19 1.37
N VAL A 41 10.63 -2.33 1.89
CA VAL A 41 11.14 -3.59 2.46
C VAL A 41 11.62 -3.38 3.89
N GLU A 42 12.78 -2.75 4.07
CA GLU A 42 13.46 -2.61 5.36
C GLU A 42 13.03 -1.33 6.11
N ASP A 43 12.81 -0.23 5.38
CA ASP A 43 12.45 1.07 5.93
C ASP A 43 10.92 1.27 5.98
N TRP A 44 10.19 0.25 6.44
CA TRP A 44 8.72 0.26 6.49
C TRP A 44 8.18 0.66 7.88
N PRO A 45 7.20 1.59 7.99
CA PRO A 45 6.56 2.34 6.91
C PRO A 45 7.38 3.56 6.45
N PRO A 46 7.31 3.92 5.15
CA PRO A 46 8.06 5.03 4.59
C PRO A 46 7.69 6.35 5.26
N LYS A 47 8.70 7.12 5.66
CA LYS A 47 8.52 8.48 6.19
C LYS A 47 8.32 9.47 5.04
N LEU A 48 7.08 9.93 4.88
CA LEU A 48 6.70 10.90 3.86
C LEU A 48 6.33 12.22 4.54
N SER A 49 6.88 13.34 4.07
CA SER A 49 6.38 14.67 4.42
C SER A 49 5.23 15.01 3.49
N ALA A 50 4.05 15.33 4.02
CA ALA A 50 2.90 15.76 3.23
C ALA A 50 2.90 17.26 2.90
N ALA A 51 3.95 18.00 3.34
CA ALA A 51 3.95 19.46 3.35
C ALA A 51 4.45 20.10 2.04
N ASP A 52 5.04 19.35 1.11
CA ASP A 52 5.58 19.89 -0.13
C ASP A 52 5.29 18.99 -1.35
N GLU A 53 5.34 19.59 -2.55
CA GLU A 53 5.14 18.87 -3.84
C GLU A 53 6.11 17.68 -3.98
N LYS A 54 7.33 17.82 -3.44
CA LYS A 54 8.34 16.76 -3.43
C LYS A 54 7.88 15.54 -2.63
N GLY A 55 7.18 15.74 -1.52
CA GLY A 55 6.55 14.70 -0.72
C GLY A 55 5.52 13.90 -1.50
N TRP A 56 4.66 14.58 -2.26
CA TRP A 56 3.68 13.94 -3.13
C TRP A 56 4.33 13.08 -4.22
N PHE A 57 5.36 13.59 -4.91
CA PHE A 57 6.06 12.81 -5.94
C PHE A 57 6.73 11.56 -5.38
N ARG A 58 7.28 11.62 -4.16
CA ARG A 58 7.85 10.45 -3.47
C ARG A 58 6.78 9.42 -3.15
N PHE A 59 5.64 9.86 -2.62
CA PHE A 59 4.49 8.98 -2.38
C PHE A 59 4.05 8.29 -3.67
N GLN A 60 3.80 9.06 -4.72
CA GLN A 60 3.31 8.55 -6.00
C GLN A 60 4.27 7.50 -6.59
N ARG A 61 5.59 7.75 -6.53
CA ARG A 61 6.59 6.79 -7.01
C ARG A 61 6.56 5.47 -6.23
N LEU A 62 6.49 5.53 -4.90
CA LEU A 62 6.39 4.33 -4.07
C LEU A 62 5.08 3.58 -4.32
N TYR A 63 3.98 4.31 -4.48
CA TYR A 63 2.68 3.76 -4.81
C TYR A 63 2.67 3.04 -6.17
N ASP A 64 3.30 3.63 -7.19
CA ASP A 64 3.40 3.03 -8.53
C ASP A 64 4.22 1.74 -8.54
N VAL A 65 5.32 1.71 -7.77
CA VAL A 65 6.10 0.47 -7.60
C VAL A 65 5.28 -0.58 -6.85
N ALA A 66 4.65 -0.21 -5.73
CA ALA A 66 3.87 -1.15 -4.93
C ALA A 66 2.71 -1.78 -5.71
N ARG A 67 1.96 -1.01 -6.51
CA ARG A 67 0.86 -1.58 -7.31
C ARG A 67 1.32 -2.43 -8.49
N SER A 68 2.58 -2.28 -8.94
CA SER A 68 3.11 -3.01 -10.10
C SER A 68 3.27 -4.52 -9.86
N VAL A 69 3.26 -4.96 -8.58
CA VAL A 69 3.36 -6.38 -8.23
C VAL A 69 2.06 -7.16 -8.48
N LEU A 70 0.94 -6.46 -8.74
CA LEU A 70 -0.33 -7.08 -9.08
C LEU A 70 -0.33 -7.40 -10.59
N ARG A 71 -0.11 -8.67 -10.96
CA ARG A 71 0.03 -9.07 -12.37
C ARG A 71 -1.12 -9.92 -12.90
N THR A 72 -1.80 -10.62 -12.01
CA THR A 72 -2.88 -11.55 -12.36
C THR A 72 -4.18 -11.16 -11.68
N GLU A 73 -5.29 -11.68 -12.19
CA GLU A 73 -6.60 -11.55 -11.53
C GLU A 73 -6.56 -12.08 -10.09
N GLY A 74 -5.84 -13.17 -9.85
CA GLY A 74 -5.69 -13.76 -8.52
C GLY A 74 -5.07 -12.79 -7.51
N ASP A 75 -4.12 -11.96 -7.94
CA ASP A 75 -3.45 -10.98 -7.09
C ASP A 75 -4.39 -9.87 -6.63
N VAL A 76 -5.40 -9.53 -7.44
CA VAL A 76 -6.43 -8.54 -7.13
C VAL A 76 -7.53 -9.14 -6.25
N ARG A 77 -7.81 -10.44 -6.34
CA ARG A 77 -8.81 -11.09 -5.46
C ARG A 77 -8.27 -11.37 -4.05
N ARG A 78 -6.96 -11.40 -3.88
CA ARG A 78 -6.25 -11.77 -2.64
C ARG A 78 -6.04 -10.68 -1.57
N PRO A 79 -5.88 -9.38 -1.86
CA PRO A 79 -5.38 -8.45 -0.86
C PRO A 79 -6.50 -8.16 0.15
N ARG A 80 -6.44 -8.83 1.30
CA ARG A 80 -7.22 -8.42 2.48
C ARG A 80 -6.70 -7.05 2.87
N CYS A 81 -7.55 -6.03 2.80
CA CYS A 81 -7.23 -4.69 3.27
C CYS A 81 -6.55 -4.76 4.65
N ALA A 82 -5.46 -4.00 4.83
CA ALA A 82 -4.78 -3.87 6.12
C ALA A 82 -5.75 -3.35 7.17
#